data_AF-A0A7K2TCC3-F1
#
_entry.id   AF-A0A7K2TCC3-F1
#
_cell.length_a   1.000
_cell.length_b   1.000
_cell.length_c   1.000
_cell.angle_alpha   90.00
_cell.angle_beta   90.00
_cell.angle_gamma   90.00
#
_symmetry.space_group_name_H-M   'P 1'
#
loop_
_entity.id
_entity.type
_entity.pdbx_description
1 polymer ?
#
loop_
_entity_poly.entity_id
_entity_poly.type
_entity_poly.pdbx_seq_one_letter_code
_entity_poly.pdbx_strand_id
1 'polypeptide(L)'
;MTRTPRDTFLSDQALAAARDAAAHPALAPIAITAANGEQCSWCDCPDGPDSPHNTANYQCSGCPKAAEAIVSAFAGPNRRYDYAACRRHRDDIVAALIDVIAKRPA
;
A
#
# COMPACT_ATOMS: atom_id res chain seq x y z
N MET A 1 12.23 1.37 -12.42
CA MET A 1 11.47 1.56 -13.67
C MET A 1 10.69 2.84 -13.56
N THR A 2 10.66 3.67 -14.60
CA THR A 2 9.85 4.90 -14.64
C THR A 2 8.51 4.58 -15.30
N ARG A 3 7.41 5.16 -14.81
CA ARG A 3 6.08 4.98 -15.41
C ARG A 3 6.06 5.48 -16.85
N THR A 4 5.34 4.77 -17.72
CA THR A 4 4.99 5.29 -19.05
C THR A 4 3.82 6.27 -18.97
N PRO A 5 3.59 7.11 -20.00
CA PRO A 5 2.38 7.96 -20.06
C PRO A 5 1.07 7.16 -19.95
N ARG A 6 1.03 5.94 -20.49
CA ARG A 6 -0.12 5.03 -20.36
C ARG A 6 -0.31 4.58 -18.91
N ASP A 7 0.77 4.23 -18.22
CA ASP A 7 0.70 3.84 -16.81
C ASP A 7 0.21 4.99 -15.94
N THR A 8 0.67 6.21 -16.21
CA THR A 8 0.17 7.41 -15.54
C THR A 8 -1.33 7.57 -15.76
N PHE A 9 -1.79 7.53 -17.02
CA PHE A 9 -3.22 7.66 -17.34
C PHE A 9 -4.10 6.59 -16.66
N LEU A 10 -3.64 5.34 -16.62
CA LEU A 10 -4.37 4.26 -15.95
C LEU A 10 -4.34 4.42 -14.42
N SER A 11 -3.21 4.86 -13.88
CA SER A 11 -3.06 5.11 -12.44
C SER A 11 -3.97 6.24 -11.97
N ASP A 12 -4.03 7.33 -12.74
CA ASP A 12 -4.89 8.48 -12.43
C ASP A 12 -6.37 8.09 -12.44
N GLN A 13 -6.81 7.30 -13.42
CA GLN A 13 -8.19 6.79 -13.45
C GLN A 13 -8.50 5.87 -12.27
N ALA A 14 -7.60 4.95 -11.93
CA ALA A 14 -7.79 4.06 -10.79
C ALA A 14 -7.86 4.84 -9.46
N LEU A 15 -7.01 5.85 -9.30
CA LEU A 15 -7.01 6.71 -8.11
C LEU A 15 -8.25 7.61 -8.04
N ALA A 16 -8.72 8.14 -9.18
CA ALA A 16 -9.95 8.92 -9.24
C ALA A 16 -11.17 8.07 -8.84
N ALA A 17 -11.30 6.88 -9.44
CA ALA A 17 -12.40 5.96 -9.12
C ALA A 17 -12.40 5.53 -7.64
N ALA A 18 -11.22 5.22 -7.08
CA ALA A 18 -11.09 4.86 -5.67
C ALA A 18 -11.42 6.04 -4.74
N ARG A 19 -11.00 7.26 -5.10
CA ARG A 19 -11.36 8.47 -4.35
C ARG A 19 -12.87 8.72 -4.36
N ASP A 20 -13.52 8.56 -5.50
CA ASP A 20 -14.97 8.75 -5.63
C ASP A 20 -15.73 7.71 -4.80
N ALA A 21 -15.30 6.44 -4.85
CA ALA A 21 -15.86 5.39 -3.98
C ALA A 21 -15.64 5.68 -2.50
N ALA A 22 -14.49 6.27 -2.13
CA ALA A 22 -14.17 6.63 -0.75
C ALA A 22 -15.04 7.78 -0.20
N ALA A 23 -15.81 8.47 -1.04
CA ALA A 23 -16.84 9.41 -0.58
C ALA A 23 -18.01 8.71 0.13
N HIS A 24 -18.21 7.40 -0.12
CA HIS A 24 -19.20 6.61 0.61
C HIS A 24 -18.61 6.15 1.95
N PRO A 25 -19.22 6.49 3.11
CA PRO A 25 -18.63 6.24 4.42
C PRO A 25 -18.48 4.75 4.78
N ALA A 26 -19.26 3.87 4.15
CA ALA A 26 -19.17 2.43 4.35
C ALA A 26 -18.13 1.72 3.45
N LEU A 27 -17.41 2.46 2.60
CA LEU A 27 -16.41 1.89 1.70
C LEU A 27 -15.00 2.29 2.13
N ALA A 28 -14.06 1.36 1.99
CA ALA A 28 -12.62 1.60 2.15
C ALA A 28 -11.87 1.09 0.92
N PRO A 29 -11.88 1.85 -0.19
CA PRO A 29 -11.28 1.42 -1.45
C PRO A 29 -9.76 1.26 -1.37
N ILE A 30 -9.26 0.26 -2.10
CA ILE A 30 -7.84 0.02 -2.33
C ILE A 30 -7.60 0.14 -3.83
N ALA A 31 -6.70 1.04 -4.25
CA ALA A 31 -6.25 1.15 -5.63
C ALA A 31 -4.83 0.57 -5.76
N ILE A 32 -4.56 -0.14 -6.85
CA ILE A 32 -3.22 -0.65 -7.17
C ILE A 32 -2.79 0.01 -8.48
N THR A 33 -1.71 0.76 -8.43
CA THR A 33 -1.17 1.53 -9.57
C THR A 33 0.26 1.13 -9.86
N ALA A 34 0.79 1.52 -11.02
CA ALA A 34 2.18 1.20 -11.36
C ALA A 34 3.16 1.95 -10.42
N ALA A 35 4.30 1.35 -10.09
CA ALA A 35 5.39 2.08 -9.42
C ALA A 35 6.10 3.03 -10.40
N ASN A 36 6.70 4.10 -9.88
CA ASN A 36 7.55 5.08 -10.57
C ASN A 36 8.97 5.12 -10.01
N GLY A 37 9.58 3.95 -9.83
CA GLY A 37 10.99 3.84 -9.44
C GLY A 37 11.24 3.86 -7.94
N GLU A 38 10.19 3.84 -7.12
CA GLU A 38 10.28 3.66 -5.68
C GLU A 38 10.87 2.28 -5.34
N GLN A 39 11.45 2.19 -4.14
CA GLN A 39 11.77 0.89 -3.53
C GLN A 39 10.58 0.35 -2.77
N CYS A 40 10.52 -0.97 -2.62
CA CYS A 40 9.47 -1.59 -1.82
C CYS A 40 9.61 -1.17 -0.34
N SER A 41 8.54 -0.59 0.21
CA SER A 41 8.48 -0.07 1.57
C SER A 41 8.12 -1.14 2.62
N TRP A 42 7.91 -2.38 2.20
CA TRP A 42 7.56 -3.49 3.10
C TRP A 42 8.80 -4.27 3.51
N CYS A 43 8.71 -5.02 4.60
CA CYS A 43 9.80 -5.88 5.08
C CYS A 43 9.32 -7.27 5.46
N ASP A 44 10.27 -8.20 5.59
CA ASP A 44 10.02 -9.59 6.01
C ASP A 44 10.33 -9.84 7.47
N CYS A 45 10.48 -8.78 8.26
CA CYS A 45 10.73 -8.96 9.68
C CYS A 45 9.56 -9.74 10.28
N PRO A 46 9.84 -10.78 11.09
CA PRO A 46 8.79 -11.59 11.68
C PRO A 46 7.90 -10.71 12.57
N ASP A 47 6.60 -10.98 12.55
CA ASP A 47 5.68 -10.42 13.54
C ASP A 47 5.80 -11.21 14.84
N GLY A 48 5.67 -10.54 15.98
CA GLY A 48 5.63 -11.18 17.30
C GLY A 48 6.71 -10.70 18.28
N PRO A 49 6.80 -11.33 19.47
CA PRO A 49 7.68 -10.89 20.56
C PRO A 49 9.17 -10.98 20.20
N ASP A 50 9.54 -11.88 19.29
CA ASP A 50 10.93 -12.05 18.83
C ASP A 50 11.27 -11.16 17.63
N SER A 51 10.36 -10.27 17.21
CA SER A 51 10.62 -9.34 16.11
C SER A 51 11.79 -8.42 16.45
N PRO A 52 12.74 -8.19 15.51
CA PRO A 52 13.81 -7.23 15.72
C PRO A 52 13.26 -5.80 15.92
N HIS A 53 12.04 -5.52 15.45
CA HIS A 53 11.33 -4.26 15.71
C HIS A 53 11.07 -3.97 17.18
N ASN A 54 11.10 -4.98 18.05
CA ASN A 54 10.94 -4.79 19.50
C ASN A 54 12.23 -4.28 20.17
N THR A 55 13.36 -4.23 19.44
CA THR A 55 14.62 -3.69 19.94
C THR A 55 14.71 -2.19 19.65
N ALA A 56 15.11 -1.42 20.67
CA ALA A 56 15.28 0.02 20.52
C ALA A 56 16.32 0.32 19.43
N ASN A 57 15.98 1.25 18.53
CA ASN A 57 16.79 1.70 17.39
C ASN A 57 16.93 0.71 16.22
N TYR A 58 16.24 -0.43 16.21
CA TYR A 58 16.21 -1.25 15.01
C TYR A 58 15.42 -0.55 13.90
N GLN A 59 16.10 -0.34 12.77
CA GLN A 59 15.49 0.16 11.55
C GLN A 59 15.58 -0.95 10.53
N CYS A 60 14.43 -1.42 10.05
CA CYS A 60 14.44 -2.34 8.93
C CYS A 60 15.02 -1.65 7.70
N SER A 61 15.94 -2.31 7.00
CA SER A 61 16.44 -1.84 5.71
C SER A 61 15.38 -1.87 4.59
N GLY A 62 14.17 -2.32 4.90
CA GLY A 62 13.11 -2.57 3.93
C GLY A 62 13.41 -3.77 3.03
N CYS A 63 12.56 -3.96 2.03
CA CYS A 63 12.78 -4.94 0.98
C CYS A 63 13.74 -4.34 -0.06
N PRO A 64 14.87 -5.01 -0.40
CA PRO A 64 15.84 -4.48 -1.37
C PRO A 64 15.31 -4.47 -2.81
N LYS A 65 14.10 -4.98 -3.05
CA LYS A 65 13.50 -5.02 -4.38
C LYS A 65 12.88 -3.68 -4.72
N ALA A 66 13.00 -3.31 -5.99
CA ALA A 66 12.21 -2.21 -6.54
C ALA A 66 10.71 -2.49 -6.38
N ALA A 67 9.93 -1.44 -6.18
CA ALA A 67 8.50 -1.54 -6.26
C ALA A 67 8.06 -1.81 -7.70
N GLU A 68 7.07 -2.67 -7.84
CA GLU A 68 6.35 -2.92 -9.10
C GLU A 68 5.03 -2.15 -9.11
N ALA A 69 4.42 -1.97 -7.93
CA ALA A 69 3.15 -1.29 -7.76
C ALA A 69 3.16 -0.33 -6.56
N ILE A 70 2.23 0.61 -6.57
CA ILE A 70 1.82 1.38 -5.39
C ILE A 70 0.43 0.90 -4.99
N VAL A 71 0.31 0.39 -3.77
CA VAL A 71 -0.98 0.06 -3.14
C VAL A 71 -1.46 1.29 -2.38
N SER A 72 -2.59 1.86 -2.77
CA SER A 72 -3.16 3.06 -2.18
C SER A 72 -4.45 2.74 -1.44
N ALA A 73 -4.49 2.94 -0.13
CA ALA A 73 -5.68 2.77 0.70
C ALA A 73 -6.34 4.13 0.99
N PHE A 74 -7.66 4.20 0.84
CA PHE A 74 -8.44 5.42 1.11
C PHE A 74 -9.22 5.29 2.42
N ALA A 75 -9.03 6.26 3.31
CA ALA A 75 -9.78 6.42 4.56
C ALA A 75 -10.67 7.67 4.47
N GLY A 76 -11.55 7.69 3.46
CA GLY A 76 -12.31 8.85 3.00
C GLY A 76 -11.71 9.48 1.73
N PRO A 77 -12.43 10.41 1.06
CA PRO A 77 -12.02 10.92 -0.26
C PRO A 77 -10.75 11.79 -0.23
N ASN A 78 -10.41 12.35 0.93
CA ASN A 78 -9.28 13.27 1.11
C ASN A 78 -8.12 12.68 1.92
N ARG A 79 -8.16 11.39 2.27
CA ARG A 79 -7.12 10.73 3.07
C ARG A 79 -6.70 9.44 2.39
N ARG A 80 -5.49 9.45 1.84
CA ARG A 80 -4.88 8.34 1.11
C ARG A 80 -3.55 7.93 1.76
N TYR A 81 -3.29 6.63 1.82
CA TYR A 81 -2.02 6.06 2.26
C TYR A 81 -1.44 5.22 1.13
N ASP A 82 -0.19 5.49 0.75
CA ASP A 82 0.47 4.86 -0.39
C ASP A 82 1.61 3.95 0.08
N TYR A 83 1.62 2.70 -0.40
CA TYR A 83 2.61 1.69 -0.06
C TYR A 83 3.29 1.18 -1.33
N ALA A 84 4.57 1.49 -1.50
CA ALA A 84 5.35 0.99 -2.62
C ALA A 84 5.69 -0.49 -2.39
N ALA A 85 5.32 -1.35 -3.34
CA ALA A 85 5.33 -2.79 -3.13
C ALA A 85 6.02 -3.54 -4.28
N CYS A 86 6.94 -4.44 -3.94
CA CYS A 86 7.35 -5.48 -4.87
C CYS A 86 6.21 -6.50 -5.06
N ARG A 87 6.29 -7.34 -6.09
CA ARG A 87 5.24 -8.32 -6.41
C ARG A 87 4.73 -9.14 -5.22
N ARG A 88 5.64 -9.67 -4.40
CA ARG A 88 5.26 -10.51 -3.24
C ARG A 88 4.56 -9.68 -2.18
N HIS A 89 5.18 -8.59 -1.75
CA HIS A 89 4.65 -7.77 -0.67
C HIS A 89 3.38 -6.99 -1.04
N ARG A 90 3.09 -6.79 -2.33
CA ARG A 90 1.84 -6.20 -2.78
C ARG A 90 0.64 -6.95 -2.22
N ASP A 91 0.68 -8.28 -2.32
CA ASP A 91 -0.44 -9.13 -1.91
C ASP A 91 -0.53 -9.18 -0.36
N ASP A 92 0.61 -9.19 0.33
CA ASP A 92 0.69 -9.11 1.80
C ASP A 92 0.09 -7.78 2.33
N ILE A 93 0.43 -6.66 1.69
CA ILE A 93 -0.11 -5.33 2.04
C ILE A 93 -1.63 -5.31 1.86
N VAL A 94 -2.14 -5.82 0.75
CA VAL A 94 -3.59 -5.85 0.49
C VAL A 94 -4.29 -6.70 1.55
N ALA A 95 -3.74 -7.88 1.89
CA ALA A 95 -4.30 -8.73 2.94
C ALA A 95 -4.32 -8.03 4.31
N ALA A 96 -3.22 -7.37 4.69
CA ALA A 96 -3.12 -6.61 5.93
C ALA A 96 -4.13 -5.45 5.99
N LEU A 97 -4.29 -4.72 4.88
CA LEU A 97 -5.28 -3.64 4.78
C LEU A 97 -6.71 -4.17 4.93
N ILE A 98 -7.04 -5.28 4.27
CA ILE A 98 -8.37 -5.91 4.39
C ILE A 98 -8.64 -6.34 5.82
N ASP A 99 -7.67 -6.96 6.50
CA ASP A 99 -7.81 -7.38 7.90
C ASP A 99 -8.05 -6.19 8.84
N VAL A 100 -7.31 -5.10 8.66
CA VAL A 100 -7.51 -3.85 9.43
C VAL A 100 -8.89 -3.24 9.16
N ILE A 101 -9.33 -3.21 7.90
CA ILE A 101 -10.64 -2.69 7.50
C ILE A 101 -11.76 -3.54 8.11
N ALA A 102 -11.64 -4.87 8.07
CA ALA A 102 -12.62 -5.80 8.62
C ALA A 102 -12.77 -5.70 10.14
N LYS A 103 -11.72 -5.27 10.84
CA LYS A 103 -11.71 -5.09 12.30
C LYS A 103 -12.20 -3.71 12.74
N ARG A 104 -12.54 -2.80 11.83
CA ARG A 104 -13.09 -1.49 12.20
C ARG A 104 -14.49 -1.67 12.81
N PRO A 105 -14.76 -1.12 14.00
CA PRO A 105 -16.12 -1.05 14.51
C PRO A 105 -16.97 -0.20 13.56
N ALA A 106 -18.21 -0.63 13.34
CA ALA A 106 -19.19 0.03 12.48
C ALA A 106 -19.59 1.42 13.00
#